data_AF-A0A958PFX7-F1
#
_entry.id   AF-A0A958PFX7-F1
#
_cell.length_a   1.000
_cell.length_b   1.000
_cell.length_c   1.000
_cell.angle_alpha   90.00
_cell.angle_beta   90.00
_cell.angle_gamma   90.00
#
_symmetry.space_group_name_H-M   'P 1'
#
loop_
_entity.id
_entity.type
_entity.pdbx_description
1 polymer ?
#
loop_
_entity_poly.entity_id
_entity_poly.type
_entity_poly.pdbx_seq_one_letter_code
_entity_poly.pdbx_strand_id
1 'polypeptide(L)'
;MNWLKIFSSVLVIIVFPSQSVFAEVEKKCSFTLNCLNGEKNFSLEFKSISGDCIEDDMQISYVSSHHRVELNLQKNWYFYTDHISRTQSSICKGLKEINDFSAYSITSHKAIFFIKASGRPGHNFVLAVLLDTDTGTILDQKRLGRSRNNYVAVLKHKRGFKVRIIRDSLSFHKQVSCDCDAPFVDDWMEINIKGNKILSGWIN
;
A
#
# COMPACT_ATOMS: atom_id res chain seq x y z
N MET A 1 51.48 35.50 -64.20
CA MET A 1 52.10 36.30 -63.12
C MET A 1 50.99 37.05 -62.40
N ASN A 2 50.95 36.93 -61.07
CA ASN A 2 50.10 37.64 -60.10
C ASN A 2 48.62 37.20 -60.00
N TRP A 3 48.00 36.92 -58.85
CA TRP A 3 48.35 36.96 -57.41
C TRP A 3 47.43 35.96 -56.66
N LEU A 4 47.98 35.23 -55.67
CA LEU A 4 47.21 34.50 -54.65
C LEU A 4 46.64 35.51 -53.64
N LYS A 5 45.33 35.48 -53.37
CA LYS A 5 44.73 36.08 -52.17
C LYS A 5 44.29 34.96 -51.23
N ILE A 6 45.00 34.85 -50.11
CA ILE A 6 44.71 33.95 -49.00
C ILE A 6 43.55 34.57 -48.21
N PHE A 7 42.40 33.89 -48.18
CA PHE A 7 41.29 34.25 -47.30
C PHE A 7 41.54 33.64 -45.92
N SER A 8 41.81 34.52 -44.96
CA SER A 8 41.87 34.23 -43.53
C SER A 8 40.48 33.80 -43.04
N SER A 9 40.32 32.53 -42.67
CA SER A 9 39.08 32.01 -42.10
C SER A 9 39.10 32.21 -40.59
N VAL A 10 38.29 33.15 -40.10
CA VAL A 10 38.03 33.36 -38.68
C VAL A 10 37.17 32.21 -38.17
N LEU A 11 37.73 31.37 -37.28
CA LEU A 11 37.03 30.31 -36.59
C LEU A 11 36.19 30.92 -35.44
N VAL A 12 34.88 31.02 -35.63
CA VAL A 12 33.95 31.42 -34.57
C VAL A 12 33.59 30.17 -33.76
N ILE A 13 34.11 30.08 -32.54
CA ILE A 13 33.72 29.04 -31.56
C ILE A 13 32.37 29.45 -30.97
N ILE A 14 31.29 28.80 -31.39
CA ILE A 14 29.97 28.93 -30.78
C ILE A 14 29.97 28.05 -29.53
N VAL A 15 30.09 28.68 -28.35
CA VAL A 15 29.85 28.02 -27.06
C VAL A 15 28.34 27.88 -26.90
N PHE A 16 27.82 26.68 -27.16
CA PHE A 16 26.44 26.37 -26.79
C PHE A 16 26.36 26.28 -25.26
N PRO A 17 25.48 27.04 -24.59
CA PRO A 17 25.22 26.83 -23.18
C PRO A 17 24.58 25.45 -23.04
N SER A 18 25.28 24.53 -22.37
CA SER A 18 24.71 23.27 -21.93
C SER A 18 23.58 23.59 -20.97
N GLN A 19 22.35 23.59 -21.47
CA GLN A 19 21.16 23.57 -20.64
C GLN A 19 21.27 22.30 -19.80
N SER A 20 21.54 22.48 -18.51
CA SER A 20 21.44 21.45 -17.50
C SER A 20 19.99 20.98 -17.50
N VAL A 21 19.73 19.86 -18.17
CA VAL A 21 18.50 19.10 -18.05
C VAL A 21 18.45 18.61 -16.61
N PHE A 22 17.77 19.37 -15.75
CA PHE A 22 17.30 18.84 -14.49
C PHE A 22 16.29 17.75 -14.84
N ALA A 23 16.74 16.51 -14.82
CA ALA A 23 15.84 15.37 -14.79
C ALA A 23 15.07 15.46 -13.48
N GLU A 24 13.85 15.98 -13.55
CA GLU A 24 12.90 15.94 -12.45
C GLU A 24 12.71 14.45 -12.10
N VAL A 25 13.19 14.05 -10.93
CA VAL A 25 12.99 12.69 -10.42
C VAL A 25 11.49 12.56 -10.16
N GLU A 26 10.79 12.02 -11.14
CA GLU A 26 9.35 11.81 -11.13
C GLU A 26 8.97 11.03 -9.85
N LYS A 27 8.40 11.73 -8.87
CA LYS A 27 7.91 11.12 -7.64
C LYS A 27 6.69 10.29 -8.02
N LYS A 28 6.86 8.98 -8.23
CA LYS A 28 5.77 8.11 -8.66
C LYS A 28 4.73 8.00 -7.54
N CYS A 29 3.60 8.67 -7.69
CA CYS A 29 2.42 8.57 -6.81
C CYS A 29 1.61 7.30 -7.10
N SER A 30 2.34 6.20 -7.24
CA SER A 30 1.81 4.88 -7.56
C SER A 30 2.80 3.81 -7.15
N PHE A 31 2.28 2.64 -6.83
CA PHE A 31 3.08 1.45 -6.60
C PHE A 31 2.30 0.20 -7.01
N THR A 32 3.03 -0.88 -7.28
CA THR A 32 2.44 -2.15 -7.70
C THR A 32 2.93 -3.27 -6.80
N LEU A 33 2.00 -4.13 -6.39
CA LEU A 33 2.28 -5.37 -5.70
C LEU A 33 2.11 -6.52 -6.69
N ASN A 34 3.08 -7.41 -6.77
CA ASN A 34 2.99 -8.64 -7.56
C ASN A 34 2.69 -9.80 -6.61
N CYS A 35 1.63 -10.55 -6.90
CA CYS A 35 1.07 -11.54 -6.01
C CYS A 35 0.99 -12.91 -6.67
N LEU A 36 1.26 -13.96 -5.87
CA LEU A 36 1.13 -15.37 -6.24
C LEU A 36 0.25 -16.09 -5.20
N ASN A 37 -0.96 -16.49 -5.58
CA ASN A 37 -1.87 -17.29 -4.74
C ASN A 37 -2.16 -18.64 -5.39
N GLY A 38 -1.60 -19.72 -4.84
CA GLY A 38 -1.60 -21.01 -5.52
C GLY A 38 -0.81 -20.92 -6.83
N GLU A 39 -1.46 -21.20 -7.96
CA GLU A 39 -0.86 -21.09 -9.30
C GLU A 39 -1.16 -19.74 -9.99
N LYS A 40 -1.91 -18.86 -9.33
CA LYS A 40 -2.40 -17.62 -9.93
C LYS A 40 -1.47 -16.46 -9.66
N ASN A 41 -1.02 -15.84 -10.74
CA ASN A 41 -0.30 -14.58 -10.72
C ASN A 41 -1.25 -13.41 -11.03
N PHE A 42 -1.20 -12.40 -10.19
CA PHE A 42 -1.93 -11.15 -10.38
C PHE A 42 -1.16 -10.00 -9.72
N SER A 43 -1.54 -8.77 -10.04
CA SER A 43 -0.98 -7.58 -9.44
C SER A 43 -2.07 -6.71 -8.84
N LEU A 44 -1.73 -5.99 -7.77
CA LEU A 44 -2.51 -4.89 -7.25
C LEU A 44 -1.77 -3.59 -7.56
N GLU A 45 -2.39 -2.74 -8.38
CA GLU A 45 -1.84 -1.44 -8.74
C GLU A 45 -2.53 -0.33 -7.96
N PHE A 46 -1.73 0.43 -7.23
CA PHE A 46 -2.15 1.58 -6.45
C PHE A 46 -1.75 2.83 -7.22
N LYS A 47 -2.71 3.67 -7.60
CA LYS A 47 -2.45 4.83 -8.45
C LYS A 47 -3.27 6.04 -7.99
N SER A 48 -2.62 7.17 -7.73
CA SER A 48 -3.31 8.45 -7.55
C SER A 48 -4.09 8.81 -8.83
N ILE A 49 -5.33 9.25 -8.67
CA ILE A 49 -6.19 9.65 -9.79
C ILE A 49 -5.73 11.00 -10.35
N SER A 50 -5.43 11.96 -9.47
CA SER A 50 -4.90 13.29 -9.81
C SER A 50 -3.43 13.26 -10.23
N GLY A 51 -2.69 12.25 -9.81
CA GLY A 51 -1.23 12.19 -9.94
C GLY A 51 -0.50 12.89 -8.80
N ASP A 52 -1.21 13.44 -7.82
CA ASP A 52 -0.63 14.06 -6.63
C ASP A 52 -0.41 13.01 -5.52
N CYS A 53 0.75 13.08 -4.86
CA CYS A 53 1.12 12.20 -3.76
C CYS A 53 0.52 12.63 -2.40
N ILE A 54 -0.14 13.78 -2.38
CA ILE A 54 -0.70 14.38 -1.16
C ILE A 54 -2.21 14.13 -1.09
N GLU A 55 -2.90 14.01 -2.22
CA GLU A 55 -4.34 13.83 -2.27
C GLU A 55 -4.76 12.41 -1.82
N ASP A 56 -5.84 12.33 -1.05
CA ASP A 56 -6.42 11.07 -0.59
C ASP A 56 -7.31 10.44 -1.69
N ASP A 57 -6.77 10.30 -2.90
CA ASP A 57 -7.52 9.95 -4.11
C ASP A 57 -7.06 8.66 -4.80
N MET A 58 -6.19 7.88 -4.16
CA MET A 58 -5.61 6.69 -4.76
C MET A 58 -6.66 5.60 -5.00
N GLN A 59 -6.61 5.04 -6.20
CA GLN A 59 -7.43 3.94 -6.67
C GLN A 59 -6.60 2.66 -6.72
N ILE A 60 -7.24 1.53 -6.40
CA ILE A 60 -6.59 0.22 -6.43
C ILE A 60 -7.21 -0.59 -7.57
N SER A 61 -6.38 -1.07 -8.49
CA SER A 61 -6.79 -1.98 -9.56
C SER A 61 -6.24 -3.38 -9.32
N TYR A 62 -7.09 -4.38 -9.45
CA TYR A 62 -6.66 -5.76 -9.65
C TYR A 62 -6.33 -5.99 -11.13
N VAL A 63 -5.17 -6.58 -11.40
CA VAL A 63 -4.68 -6.86 -12.76
C VAL A 63 -4.27 -8.32 -12.85
N SER A 64 -4.90 -9.06 -13.75
CA SER A 64 -4.50 -10.41 -14.13
C SER A 64 -4.14 -10.47 -15.61
N SER A 65 -3.72 -11.63 -16.11
CA SER A 65 -3.48 -11.83 -17.54
C SER A 65 -4.72 -11.66 -18.41
N HIS A 66 -5.92 -11.85 -17.85
CA HIS A 66 -7.17 -11.89 -18.61
C HIS A 66 -7.99 -10.60 -18.49
N HIS A 67 -7.84 -9.86 -17.38
CA HIS A 67 -8.64 -8.68 -17.12
C HIS A 67 -8.03 -7.76 -16.07
N ARG A 68 -8.49 -6.51 -16.11
CA ARG A 68 -8.25 -5.47 -15.12
C ARG A 68 -9.59 -5.04 -14.51
N VAL A 69 -9.67 -5.00 -13.19
CA VAL A 69 -10.87 -4.57 -12.46
C VAL A 69 -10.47 -3.55 -11.40
N GLU A 70 -11.22 -2.46 -11.32
CA GLU A 70 -11.10 -1.51 -10.20
C GLU A 70 -11.70 -2.13 -8.94
N LEU A 71 -10.95 -2.11 -7.85
CA LEU A 71 -11.44 -2.53 -6.55
C LEU A 71 -12.33 -1.45 -5.96
N ASN A 72 -13.57 -1.80 -5.59
CA ASN A 72 -14.53 -0.90 -4.95
C ASN A 72 -14.16 -0.62 -3.48
N LEU A 73 -13.03 0.06 -3.29
CA LEU A 73 -12.52 0.59 -2.03
C LEU A 73 -12.73 2.10 -1.98
N GLN A 74 -12.88 2.66 -0.79
CA GLN A 74 -12.96 4.11 -0.64
C GLN A 74 -11.66 4.74 -1.18
N LYS A 75 -11.75 5.84 -1.92
CA LYS A 75 -10.57 6.60 -2.30
C LYS A 75 -9.85 7.11 -1.05
N ASN A 76 -8.54 6.90 -0.98
CA ASN A 76 -7.70 7.33 0.13
C ASN A 76 -6.23 7.36 -0.31
N TRP A 77 -5.30 7.89 0.48
CA TRP A 77 -3.89 7.65 0.26
C TRP A 77 -3.46 6.35 0.93
N TYR A 78 -3.16 5.33 0.13
CA TYR A 78 -2.76 4.01 0.62
C TYR A 78 -1.24 3.90 0.77
N PHE A 79 -0.81 3.19 1.80
CA PHE A 79 0.60 2.97 2.07
C PHE A 79 0.99 1.52 1.80
N TYR A 80 2.25 1.37 1.39
CA TYR A 80 2.94 0.10 1.53
C TYR A 80 2.93 -0.36 3.00
N THR A 81 2.72 -1.65 3.25
CA THR A 81 2.77 -2.21 4.60
C THR A 81 3.84 -3.28 4.67
N ASP A 82 4.87 -3.05 5.49
CA ASP A 82 5.87 -4.09 5.72
C ASP A 82 5.21 -5.29 6.42
N HIS A 83 5.44 -6.45 5.85
CA HIS A 83 5.09 -7.75 6.41
C HIS A 83 6.09 -8.14 7.50
N ILE A 84 5.60 -8.34 8.73
CA ILE A 84 6.43 -8.73 9.88
C ILE A 84 5.89 -10.02 10.49
N SER A 85 5.75 -11.07 9.67
CA SER A 85 5.46 -12.42 10.16
C SER A 85 6.68 -13.33 9.98
N ARG A 86 7.04 -14.03 11.06
CA ARG A 86 8.06 -15.10 11.03
C ARG A 86 7.48 -16.47 10.70
N THR A 87 6.15 -16.61 10.68
CA THR A 87 5.48 -17.92 10.57
C THR A 87 4.89 -18.18 9.18
N GLN A 88 4.80 -17.16 8.33
CA GLN A 88 4.40 -17.32 6.94
C GLN A 88 4.97 -16.17 6.10
N SER A 89 5.36 -16.47 4.87
CA SER A 89 5.65 -15.47 3.85
C SER A 89 4.36 -14.83 3.33
N SER A 90 4.46 -13.57 2.91
CA SER A 90 3.38 -12.95 2.17
C SER A 90 3.19 -13.62 0.81
N ILE A 91 1.98 -13.56 0.28
CA ILE A 91 1.71 -13.90 -1.13
C ILE A 91 2.04 -12.75 -2.10
N CYS A 92 2.31 -11.54 -1.60
CA CYS A 92 2.54 -10.35 -2.42
C CYS A 92 3.87 -9.67 -2.09
N LYS A 93 4.60 -9.31 -3.14
CA LYS A 93 5.90 -8.63 -3.06
C LYS A 93 5.85 -7.26 -3.75
N GLY A 94 6.52 -6.28 -3.15
CA GLY A 94 6.78 -5.00 -3.79
C GLY A 94 7.86 -5.09 -4.88
N LEU A 95 7.99 -4.04 -5.68
CA LEU A 95 9.06 -3.91 -6.68
C LEU A 95 10.36 -3.46 -6.01
N LYS A 96 11.44 -4.25 -6.19
CA LYS A 96 12.85 -4.02 -5.78
C LYS A 96 13.07 -3.67 -4.30
N GLU A 97 13.75 -4.55 -3.56
CA GLU A 97 14.37 -4.31 -2.24
C GLU A 97 13.43 -3.90 -1.07
N ILE A 98 12.13 -3.76 -1.32
CA ILE A 98 11.13 -3.44 -0.28
C ILE A 98 10.58 -4.76 0.30
N ASN A 99 10.43 -4.82 1.63
CA ASN A 99 9.91 -5.96 2.40
C ASN A 99 8.59 -6.48 1.82
N ASP A 100 8.23 -7.74 2.03
CA ASP A 100 6.92 -8.31 1.64
C ASP A 100 5.71 -7.42 2.08
N PHE A 101 4.59 -7.44 1.33
CA PHE A 101 3.36 -6.72 1.70
C PHE A 101 2.49 -7.56 2.64
N SER A 102 1.68 -7.01 3.54
CA SER A 102 0.81 -7.83 4.42
C SER A 102 -0.39 -8.46 3.67
N ALA A 103 -0.15 -9.56 2.93
CA ALA A 103 -1.16 -10.30 2.18
C ALA A 103 -0.99 -11.82 2.35
N TYR A 104 -2.10 -12.53 2.54
CA TYR A 104 -2.08 -13.93 2.94
C TYR A 104 -3.12 -14.77 2.20
N SER A 105 -2.70 -15.95 1.72
CA SER A 105 -3.61 -16.96 1.18
C SER A 105 -4.51 -17.53 2.27
N ILE A 106 -5.81 -17.57 1.98
CA ILE A 106 -6.84 -18.28 2.75
C ILE A 106 -7.13 -19.63 2.09
N THR A 107 -7.28 -19.60 0.76
CA THR A 107 -7.41 -20.75 -0.13
C THR A 107 -6.72 -20.40 -1.46
N SER A 108 -6.64 -21.35 -2.40
CA SER A 108 -6.13 -21.10 -3.76
C SER A 108 -6.90 -20.03 -4.55
N HIS A 109 -8.10 -19.65 -4.11
CA HIS A 109 -8.97 -18.68 -4.78
C HIS A 109 -9.29 -17.45 -3.92
N LYS A 110 -8.81 -17.41 -2.67
CA LYS A 110 -9.13 -16.33 -1.73
C LYS A 110 -7.89 -15.88 -0.98
N ALA A 111 -7.72 -14.57 -0.89
CA ALA A 111 -6.65 -13.95 -0.14
C ALA A 111 -7.17 -12.80 0.72
N ILE A 112 -6.53 -12.59 1.87
CA ILE A 112 -6.78 -11.43 2.71
C ILE A 112 -5.59 -10.48 2.64
N PHE A 113 -5.90 -9.19 2.55
CA PHE A 113 -4.93 -8.09 2.50
C PHE A 113 -5.15 -7.19 3.70
N PHE A 114 -4.07 -6.82 4.38
CA PHE A 114 -4.09 -5.81 5.44
C PHE A 114 -3.43 -4.53 4.91
N ILE A 115 -4.27 -3.56 4.56
CA ILE A 115 -3.85 -2.34 3.87
C ILE A 115 -3.88 -1.17 4.85
N LYS A 116 -2.84 -0.33 4.85
CA LYS A 116 -2.85 0.94 5.57
C LYS A 116 -3.31 2.07 4.65
N ALA A 117 -4.08 2.99 5.22
CA ALA A 117 -4.56 4.18 4.54
C ALA A 117 -4.44 5.42 5.45
N SER A 118 -4.31 6.58 4.82
CA SER A 118 -4.10 7.88 5.45
C SER A 118 -5.26 8.25 6.37
N GLY A 119 -4.92 8.50 7.63
CA GLY A 119 -5.85 9.03 8.63
C GLY A 119 -5.67 10.52 8.88
N ARG A 120 -5.06 11.29 7.96
CA ARG A 120 -4.62 12.66 8.20
C ARG A 120 -5.80 13.62 8.51
N PRO A 121 -5.67 14.50 9.53
CA PRO A 121 -4.67 14.45 10.60
C PRO A 121 -4.96 13.29 11.57
N GLY A 122 -3.94 12.51 11.93
CA GLY A 122 -4.09 11.39 12.87
C GLY A 122 -3.30 10.14 12.46
N HIS A 123 -3.60 9.02 13.13
CA HIS A 123 -2.98 7.73 12.83
C HIS A 123 -3.63 7.06 11.62
N ASN A 124 -2.80 6.41 10.81
CA ASN A 124 -3.25 5.64 9.65
C ASN A 124 -4.21 4.54 10.09
N PHE A 125 -5.28 4.34 9.33
CA PHE A 125 -6.20 3.24 9.59
C PHE A 125 -5.77 1.98 8.86
N VAL A 126 -6.12 0.83 9.44
CA VAL A 126 -5.88 -0.49 8.87
C VAL A 126 -7.19 -1.06 8.36
N LEU A 127 -7.20 -1.45 7.09
CA LEU A 127 -8.28 -2.17 6.42
C LEU A 127 -7.89 -3.63 6.26
N ALA A 128 -8.84 -4.54 6.51
CA ALA A 128 -8.78 -5.90 6.01
C ALA A 128 -9.66 -6.00 4.76
N VAL A 129 -9.12 -6.54 3.67
CA VAL A 129 -9.83 -6.76 2.41
C VAL A 129 -9.73 -8.24 2.06
N LEU A 130 -10.87 -8.91 1.94
CA LEU A 130 -10.97 -10.29 1.48
C LEU A 130 -11.30 -10.26 -0.02
N LEU A 131 -10.41 -10.83 -0.82
CA LEU A 131 -10.49 -10.81 -2.27
C LEU A 131 -10.66 -12.22 -2.82
N ASP A 132 -11.52 -12.35 -3.82
CA ASP A 132 -11.51 -13.48 -4.74
C ASP A 132 -10.40 -13.27 -5.77
N THR A 133 -9.37 -14.13 -5.72
CA THR A 133 -8.16 -13.98 -6.55
C THR A 133 -8.33 -14.49 -7.98
N ASP A 134 -9.52 -14.95 -8.35
CA ASP A 134 -9.81 -15.40 -9.71
C ASP A 134 -10.41 -14.24 -10.49
N THR A 135 -11.34 -13.54 -9.84
CA THR A 135 -12.13 -12.48 -10.43
C THR A 135 -11.62 -11.08 -10.08
N GLY A 136 -10.85 -10.93 -9.01
CA GLY A 136 -10.51 -9.62 -8.44
C GLY A 136 -11.69 -8.97 -7.71
N THR A 137 -12.72 -9.75 -7.35
CA THR A 137 -13.90 -9.24 -6.64
C THR A 137 -13.61 -9.13 -5.14
N ILE A 138 -13.96 -7.99 -4.54
CA ILE A 138 -13.96 -7.86 -3.08
C ILE A 138 -15.13 -8.66 -2.52
N LEU A 139 -14.82 -9.69 -1.74
CA LEU A 139 -15.80 -10.53 -1.06
C LEU A 139 -16.29 -9.89 0.24
N ASP A 140 -15.39 -9.23 0.97
CA ASP A 140 -15.69 -8.47 2.17
C ASP A 140 -14.57 -7.48 2.46
N GLN A 141 -14.89 -6.43 3.19
CA GLN A 141 -13.90 -5.47 3.66
C GLN A 141 -14.29 -4.93 5.03
N LYS A 142 -13.28 -4.63 5.87
CA LYS A 142 -13.52 -4.11 7.20
C LYS A 142 -12.41 -3.16 7.64
N ARG A 143 -12.80 -2.00 8.15
CA ARG A 143 -11.90 -1.13 8.91
C ARG A 143 -11.68 -1.73 10.29
N LEU A 144 -10.44 -2.06 10.62
CA LEU A 144 -10.10 -2.74 11.87
C LEU A 144 -9.82 -1.74 13.00
N GLY A 145 -9.11 -0.65 12.69
CA GLY A 145 -8.69 0.34 13.67
C GLY A 145 -7.59 1.23 13.12
N ARG A 146 -6.72 1.72 14.01
CA ARG A 146 -5.60 2.61 13.67
C ARG A 146 -4.26 1.94 13.98
N SER A 147 -3.19 2.38 13.32
CA SER A 147 -1.82 1.97 13.61
C SER A 147 -0.90 3.20 13.61
N ARG A 148 -0.04 3.28 14.64
CA ARG A 148 1.04 4.27 14.76
C ARG A 148 2.26 3.88 13.93
N ASN A 149 2.46 2.60 13.73
CA ASN A 149 3.67 2.05 13.13
C ASN A 149 3.62 2.15 11.61
N ASN A 150 4.80 2.19 10.95
CA ASN A 150 4.89 2.15 9.49
C ASN A 150 4.46 0.80 8.91
N TYR A 151 4.54 -0.27 9.71
CA TYR A 151 4.14 -1.63 9.37
C TYR A 151 2.76 -2.02 9.94
N VAL A 152 2.24 -3.18 9.51
CA VAL A 152 1.12 -3.87 10.16
C VAL A 152 1.61 -5.21 10.67
N ALA A 153 1.70 -5.37 11.99
CA ALA A 153 2.11 -6.65 12.56
C ALA A 153 0.93 -7.62 12.49
N VAL A 154 1.09 -8.64 11.65
CA VAL A 154 0.09 -9.69 11.43
C VAL A 154 0.73 -11.04 11.76
N LEU A 155 0.05 -11.82 12.61
CA LEU A 155 0.45 -13.17 12.96
C LEU A 155 -0.64 -14.14 12.49
N LYS A 156 -0.30 -15.10 11.64
CA LYS A 156 -1.23 -16.20 11.31
C LYS A 156 -1.30 -17.20 12.46
N HIS A 157 -2.50 -17.69 12.74
CA HIS A 157 -2.73 -18.82 13.63
C HIS A 157 -3.74 -19.79 13.01
N LYS A 158 -4.02 -20.92 13.68
CA LYS A 158 -4.82 -22.04 13.15
C LYS A 158 -6.20 -21.65 12.59
N ARG A 159 -6.83 -20.58 13.08
CA ARG A 159 -8.20 -20.18 12.73
C ARG A 159 -8.29 -18.88 11.93
N GLY A 160 -7.18 -18.16 11.78
CA GLY A 160 -7.18 -16.82 11.21
C GLY A 160 -5.89 -16.06 11.46
N PHE A 161 -6.02 -14.78 11.81
CA PHE A 161 -4.93 -13.84 11.98
C PHE A 161 -5.09 -13.06 13.27
N LYS A 162 -3.97 -12.64 13.86
CA LYS A 162 -3.93 -11.61 14.89
C LYS A 162 -3.26 -10.39 14.30
N VAL A 163 -3.91 -9.25 14.39
CA VAL A 163 -3.42 -7.98 13.85
C VAL A 163 -3.20 -7.03 15.01
N ARG A 164 -2.00 -6.46 15.13
CA ARG A 164 -1.71 -5.47 16.16
C ARG A 164 -2.14 -4.09 15.70
N ILE A 165 -3.09 -3.50 16.43
CA ILE A 165 -3.65 -2.18 16.13
C ILE A 165 -4.00 -1.45 17.44
N ILE A 166 -4.20 -0.14 17.33
CA ILE A 166 -4.62 0.72 18.43
C ILE A 166 -6.06 0.38 18.80
N ARG A 167 -6.25 -0.01 20.05
CA ARG A 167 -7.55 -0.13 20.72
C ARG A 167 -7.92 1.24 21.30
N ASP A 168 -9.08 1.73 20.91
CA ASP A 168 -9.65 2.95 21.50
C ASP A 168 -10.14 2.63 22.93
N SER A 169 -9.59 3.33 23.91
CA SER A 169 -9.74 3.04 25.35
C SER A 169 -10.99 3.65 25.97
N LEU A 170 -11.78 4.42 25.21
CA LEU A 170 -13.03 5.03 25.69
C LEU A 170 -14.04 4.00 26.24
N SER A 171 -13.91 2.72 25.89
CA SER A 171 -14.79 1.65 26.39
C SER A 171 -14.21 0.84 27.56
N PHE A 172 -12.91 1.01 27.90
CA PHE A 172 -12.25 0.23 28.95
C PHE A 172 -12.13 0.99 30.28
N HIS A 173 -12.11 2.33 30.23
CA HIS A 173 -12.07 3.17 31.42
C HIS A 173 -13.36 3.97 31.56
N LYS A 174 -14.30 3.50 32.39
CA LYS A 174 -15.50 4.24 32.83
C LYS A 174 -15.19 5.55 33.61
N GLN A 175 -13.94 6.02 33.62
CA GLN A 175 -13.44 7.08 34.50
C GLN A 175 -12.47 8.06 33.81
N VAL A 176 -12.55 8.25 32.49
CA VAL A 176 -11.81 9.35 31.85
C VAL A 176 -12.66 10.62 31.92
N SER A 177 -12.36 11.50 32.87
CA SER A 177 -13.08 12.76 33.14
C SER A 177 -12.33 14.02 32.70
N CYS A 178 -11.33 13.89 31.81
CA CYS A 178 -10.58 15.03 31.31
C CYS A 178 -10.40 14.96 29.79
N ASP A 179 -10.35 16.13 29.15
CA ASP A 179 -10.04 16.35 27.72
C ASP A 179 -8.55 16.05 27.39
N CYS A 180 -7.88 15.24 28.21
CA CYS A 180 -6.48 14.91 28.07
C CYS A 180 -6.36 13.52 27.45
N ASP A 181 -5.88 13.45 26.21
CA ASP A 181 -5.36 12.26 25.51
C ASP A 181 -5.90 10.92 26.02
N ALA A 182 -7.04 10.46 25.47
CA ALA A 182 -7.52 9.10 25.69
C ALA A 182 -6.35 8.11 25.50
N PRO A 183 -6.04 7.23 26.48
CA PRO A 183 -4.85 6.40 26.42
C PRO A 183 -5.03 5.34 25.33
N PHE A 184 -4.52 5.60 24.13
CA PHE A 184 -4.47 4.64 23.04
C PHE A 184 -3.48 3.52 23.38
N VAL A 185 -3.95 2.27 23.42
CA VAL A 185 -3.10 1.10 23.69
C VAL A 185 -3.04 0.23 22.44
N ASP A 186 -1.83 -0.16 22.03
CA ASP A 186 -1.66 -1.16 20.97
C ASP A 186 -2.02 -2.55 21.51
N ASP A 187 -3.03 -3.17 20.92
CA ASP A 187 -3.54 -4.48 21.33
C ASP A 187 -3.71 -5.41 20.12
N TRP A 188 -3.92 -6.70 20.37
CA TRP A 188 -4.13 -7.69 19.33
C TRP A 188 -5.62 -7.88 19.05
N MET A 189 -6.02 -7.61 17.81
CA MET A 189 -7.33 -7.98 17.29
C MET A 189 -7.24 -9.33 16.58
N GLU A 190 -8.11 -10.27 16.95
CA GLU A 190 -8.30 -11.52 16.21
C GLU A 190 -9.18 -11.28 14.99
N ILE A 191 -8.75 -11.81 13.85
CA ILE A 191 -9.41 -11.77 12.55
C ILE A 191 -9.64 -13.20 12.10
N ASN A 192 -10.90 -13.60 12.00
CA ASN A 192 -11.31 -14.91 11.52
C ASN A 192 -12.11 -14.77 10.23
N ILE A 193 -12.03 -15.77 9.36
CA ILE A 193 -12.78 -15.78 8.10
C ILE A 193 -13.78 -16.92 8.13
N LYS A 194 -15.06 -16.58 7.99
CA LYS A 194 -16.15 -17.55 7.93
C LYS A 194 -16.88 -17.40 6.60
N GLY A 195 -16.64 -18.33 5.69
CA GLY A 195 -17.15 -18.24 4.31
C GLY A 195 -16.53 -17.05 3.57
N ASN A 196 -17.36 -16.07 3.21
CA ASN A 196 -16.95 -14.83 2.55
C ASN A 196 -17.00 -13.62 3.48
N LYS A 197 -16.92 -13.82 4.81
CA LYS A 197 -17.02 -12.74 5.80
C LYS A 197 -15.82 -12.66 6.73
N ILE A 198 -15.38 -11.44 6.98
CA ILE A 198 -14.34 -11.08 7.95
C ILE A 198 -15.00 -10.84 9.30
N LEU A 199 -14.70 -11.72 10.24
CA LEU A 199 -15.07 -11.58 11.64
C LEU A 199 -13.88 -10.98 12.39
N SER A 200 -14.13 -10.03 13.29
CA SER A 200 -13.07 -9.45 14.11
C SER A 200 -13.52 -9.24 15.55
N GLY A 201 -12.58 -9.39 16.48
CA GLY A 201 -12.81 -9.19 17.91
C GLY A 201 -11.48 -8.94 18.64
N TRP A 202 -11.53 -8.21 19.75
CA TRP A 202 -10.36 -8.00 20.60
C TRP A 202 -10.03 -9.28 21.38
N ILE A 203 -8.75 -9.58 21.54
CA ILE A 203 -8.28 -10.64 22.42
C ILE A 203 -8.34 -10.09 23.85
N ASN A 204 -9.12 -10.73 24.71
CA ASN A 204 -9.18 -10.42 26.14
C ASN A 204 -8.30 -11.41 26.92
#